data_AF-A0A1Q3UIW4-F1
#
_entry.id   AF-A0A1Q3UIW4-F1
#
_cell.length_a   1.000
_cell.length_b   1.000
_cell.length_c   1.000
_cell.angle_alpha   90.00
_cell.angle_beta   90.00
_cell.angle_gamma   90.00
#
_symmetry.space_group_name_H-M   'P 1'
#
loop_
_entity.id
_entity.type
_entity.pdbx_description
1 polymer ?
#
loop_
_entity_poly.entity_id
_entity_poly.type
_entity_poly.pdbx_seq_one_letter_code
_entity_poly.pdbx_strand_id
1 'polypeptide(L)'
;MPFTVENAPAQYAVTATATSKVSQDVIVSFAVDTNLVTAYNAEVSGKYFAAPAGSYQLLANTATIKAGTNVSAPVMVEVLSLNNFVTGRTYIPGNYKKRNRA
;
A
#
# COMPACT_ATOMS: atom_id res chain seq x y z
N MET A 1 -4.28 2.38 11.18
CA MET A 1 -3.70 1.57 12.27
C MET A 1 -2.32 1.10 11.83
N PRO A 2 -1.26 1.30 12.62
CA PRO A 2 0.04 0.67 12.34
C PRO A 2 -0.06 -0.84 12.57
N PHE A 3 0.67 -1.64 11.80
CA PHE A 3 0.81 -3.08 12.00
C PHE A 3 2.27 -3.41 12.29
N THR A 4 2.49 -4.37 13.20
CA THR A 4 3.82 -4.88 13.54
C THR A 4 4.06 -6.17 12.76
N VAL A 5 5.21 -6.26 12.08
CA VAL A 5 5.67 -7.48 11.41
C VAL A 5 6.74 -8.10 12.30
N GLU A 6 6.43 -9.23 12.93
CA GLU A 6 7.36 -9.91 13.85
C GLU A 6 8.14 -11.03 13.16
N ASN A 7 7.58 -11.63 12.10
CA ASN A 7 8.20 -12.69 11.32
C ASN A 7 7.98 -12.45 9.83
N ALA A 8 8.97 -12.83 9.01
CA ALA A 8 8.87 -12.83 7.55
C ALA A 8 9.19 -14.24 6.99
N PRO A 9 8.54 -14.68 5.90
CA PRO A 9 7.60 -13.91 5.09
C PRO A 9 6.22 -13.70 5.74
N ALA A 10 5.65 -12.51 5.57
CA ALA A 10 4.31 -12.15 6.07
C ALA A 10 3.46 -11.52 4.97
N GLN A 11 2.17 -11.85 4.94
CA GLN A 11 1.24 -11.34 3.91
C GLN A 11 0.17 -10.44 4.53
N TYR A 12 -0.08 -9.32 3.88
CA TYR A 12 -1.06 -8.32 4.31
C TYR A 12 -1.99 -7.96 3.15
N ALA A 13 -3.29 -8.05 3.39
CA ALA A 13 -4.29 -7.64 2.41
C ALA A 13 -4.52 -6.12 2.47
N VAL A 14 -4.43 -5.46 1.32
CA VAL A 14 -4.70 -4.03 1.15
C VAL A 14 -5.87 -3.87 0.20
N THR A 15 -6.88 -3.11 0.61
CA THR A 15 -8.03 -2.77 -0.23
C THR A 15 -8.05 -1.28 -0.49
N ALA A 16 -8.53 -0.89 -1.68
CA ALA A 16 -8.82 0.49 -2.01
C ALA A 16 -10.31 0.75 -1.87
N THR A 17 -10.67 1.74 -1.06
CA THR A 17 -12.05 2.19 -0.91
C THR A 17 -12.27 3.46 -1.74
N ALA A 18 -13.43 3.56 -2.36
CA ALA A 18 -13.94 4.76 -3.01
C ALA A 18 -14.96 5.44 -2.09
N THR A 19 -15.05 6.77 -2.18
CA THR A 19 -15.98 7.58 -1.38
C THR A 19 -17.44 7.23 -1.68
N SER A 20 -17.74 6.70 -2.86
CA SER A 20 -19.07 6.29 -3.28
C SER A 20 -19.00 5.03 -4.14
N LYS A 21 -20.14 4.35 -4.29
CA LYS A 21 -20.25 3.19 -5.19
C LYS A 21 -19.88 3.63 -6.61
N VAL A 22 -19.01 2.86 -7.26
CA VAL A 22 -18.62 3.14 -8.64
C VAL A 22 -19.73 2.69 -9.59
N SER A 23 -20.02 3.48 -10.63
CA SER A 23 -21.03 3.16 -11.64
C SER A 23 -20.54 2.15 -12.67
N GLN A 24 -19.23 2.00 -12.80
CA GLN A 24 -18.54 1.10 -13.73
C GLN A 24 -17.33 0.46 -13.03
N ASP A 25 -16.81 -0.64 -13.57
CA ASP A 25 -15.61 -1.29 -13.04
C ASP A 25 -14.42 -0.31 -13.05
N VAL A 26 -13.87 -0.02 -11.88
CA VAL A 26 -12.70 0.88 -11.72
C VAL A 26 -11.47 0.04 -11.41
N ILE A 27 -10.48 0.09 -12.31
CA ILE A 27 -9.18 -0.53 -12.09
C ILE A 27 -8.30 0.46 -11.33
N VAL A 28 -7.92 0.08 -10.12
CA VAL A 28 -7.00 0.79 -9.25
C VAL A 28 -5.62 0.17 -9.41
N SER A 29 -4.64 0.93 -9.87
CA SER A 29 -3.24 0.49 -9.88
C SER A 29 -2.55 0.88 -8.57
N PHE A 30 -1.81 -0.07 -8.00
CA PHE A 30 -0.98 0.07 -6.82
C PHE A 30 0.47 0.11 -7.28
N ALA A 31 1.10 1.27 -7.12
CA ALA A 31 2.53 1.43 -7.31
C ALA A 31 3.14 1.89 -5.99
N VAL A 32 4.28 1.32 -5.66
CA VAL A 32 5.04 1.74 -4.50
C VAL A 32 5.91 2.91 -4.92
N ASP A 33 5.57 4.09 -4.41
CA ASP A 33 6.35 5.31 -4.62
C ASP A 33 6.89 5.77 -3.27
N THR A 34 8.21 5.65 -3.10
CA THR A 34 8.91 6.06 -1.89
C THR A 34 8.99 7.58 -1.77
N ASN A 35 8.83 8.33 -2.86
CA ASN A 35 8.83 9.80 -2.83
C ASN A 35 7.57 10.36 -2.16
N LEU A 36 6.46 9.62 -2.24
CA LEU A 36 5.22 10.00 -1.57
C LEU A 36 5.30 9.85 -0.04
N VAL A 37 6.26 9.06 0.48
CA VAL A 37 6.52 8.99 1.93
C VAL A 37 7.12 10.30 2.42
N THR A 38 8.02 10.90 1.64
CA THR A 38 8.60 12.23 1.94
C THR A 38 7.54 13.33 1.92
N ALA A 39 6.65 13.31 0.91
CA ALA A 39 5.54 14.26 0.83
C ALA A 39 4.57 14.12 2.02
N TYR A 40 4.21 12.88 2.38
CA TYR A 40 3.35 12.61 3.53
C TYR A 40 3.99 13.04 4.85
N ASN A 41 5.28 12.73 5.05
CA ASN A 41 6.03 13.21 6.21
C ASN A 41 6.00 14.73 6.36
N ALA A 42 6.08 15.47 5.26
CA ALA A 42 6.00 16.93 5.28
C ALA A 42 4.59 17.41 5.71
N GLU A 43 3.53 16.72 5.28
CA GLU A 43 2.15 17.07 5.59
C GLU A 43 1.77 16.78 7.05
N VAL A 44 2.11 15.60 7.56
CA VAL A 44 1.78 15.20 8.94
C VAL A 44 2.90 15.47 9.95
N SER A 45 3.99 16.13 9.54
CA SER A 45 5.22 16.25 10.35
C SER A 45 5.69 14.89 10.91
N GLY A 46 5.45 13.83 10.13
CA GLY A 46 5.72 12.45 10.49
C GLY A 46 7.18 12.06 10.30
N LYS A 47 7.65 11.06 11.04
CA LYS A 47 8.97 10.43 10.87
C LYS A 47 8.83 9.03 10.27
N TYR A 48 8.12 8.91 9.15
CA TYR A 48 7.98 7.65 8.45
C TYR A 48 9.16 7.40 7.50
N PHE A 49 9.56 6.15 7.35
CA PHE A 49 10.61 5.76 6.42
C PHE A 49 10.01 4.94 5.28
N ALA A 50 10.51 5.14 4.07
CA ALA A 50 10.18 4.26 2.96
C ALA A 50 10.74 2.86 3.26
N ALA A 51 9.92 1.83 3.06
CA ALA A 51 10.39 0.47 3.24
C ALA A 51 11.53 0.16 2.24
N PRO A 52 12.58 -0.59 2.63
CA PRO A 52 13.70 -0.89 1.75
C PRO A 52 13.25 -1.69 0.52
N ALA A 53 13.73 -1.29 -0.67
CA ALA A 53 13.44 -2.02 -1.90
C ALA A 53 13.91 -3.48 -1.79
N GLY A 54 13.10 -4.41 -2.29
CA GLY A 54 13.39 -5.86 -2.24
C GLY A 54 13.05 -6.54 -0.91
N SER A 55 12.68 -5.79 0.13
CA SER A 55 12.23 -6.37 1.40
C SER A 55 10.73 -6.70 1.43
N TYR A 56 9.99 -6.25 0.43
CA TYR A 56 8.57 -6.54 0.21
C TYR A 56 8.29 -6.63 -1.29
N GLN A 57 7.20 -7.30 -1.63
CA GLN A 57 6.67 -7.41 -2.97
C GLN A 57 5.14 -7.30 -2.97
N LEU A 58 4.57 -6.73 -4.03
CA LEU A 58 3.13 -6.81 -4.27
C LEU A 58 2.84 -8.04 -5.12
N LEU A 59 1.96 -8.91 -4.64
CA LEU A 59 1.49 -10.08 -5.39
C LEU A 59 0.59 -9.66 -6.57
N ALA A 60 -0.07 -8.49 -6.45
CA ALA A 60 -0.81 -7.87 -7.53
C ALA A 60 -0.57 -6.36 -7.52
N ASN A 61 -0.41 -5.75 -8.70
CA ASN A 61 -0.22 -4.31 -8.86
C ASN A 61 -1.52 -3.59 -9.25
N THR A 62 -2.63 -4.31 -9.34
CA THR A 62 -3.94 -3.76 -9.68
C THR A 62 -5.04 -4.44 -8.88
N ALA A 63 -6.06 -3.67 -8.48
CA ALA A 63 -7.33 -4.22 -8.00
C ALA A 63 -8.50 -3.58 -8.72
N THR A 64 -9.59 -4.33 -8.84
CA THR A 64 -10.82 -3.84 -9.46
C THR A 64 -11.85 -3.56 -8.39
N ILE A 65 -12.42 -2.34 -8.40
CA ILE A 65 -13.67 -2.02 -7.71
C ILE A 65 -14.78 -2.31 -8.71
N LYS A 66 -15.64 -3.28 -8.40
CA LYS A 66 -16.75 -3.65 -9.29
C LYS A 66 -17.83 -2.59 -9.30
N ALA A 67 -18.51 -2.43 -10.44
CA ALA A 67 -19.71 -1.61 -10.53
C ALA A 67 -20.70 -1.97 -9.42
N GLY A 68 -21.23 -0.96 -8.72
CA GLY A 68 -22.12 -1.12 -7.58
C GLY A 68 -21.42 -1.37 -6.24
N THR A 69 -20.09 -1.56 -6.20
CA THR A 69 -19.31 -1.61 -4.96
C THR A 69 -18.48 -0.35 -4.78
N ASN A 70 -17.98 -0.13 -3.58
CA ASN A 70 -17.06 0.96 -3.25
C ASN A 70 -15.72 0.43 -2.73
N VAL A 71 -15.54 -0.88 -2.66
CA VAL A 71 -14.32 -1.53 -2.15
C VAL A 71 -13.74 -2.41 -3.24
N SER A 72 -12.43 -2.32 -3.44
CA SER A 72 -11.71 -3.14 -4.41
C SER A 72 -11.53 -4.58 -3.92
N ALA A 73 -11.22 -5.48 -4.85
CA ALA A 73 -10.60 -6.75 -4.47
C ALA A 73 -9.34 -6.50 -3.60
N PRO A 74 -9.05 -7.38 -2.63
CA PRO A 74 -7.84 -7.26 -1.80
C PRO A 74 -6.60 -7.56 -2.64
N VAL A 75 -5.61 -6.68 -2.51
CA VAL A 75 -4.25 -6.88 -3.03
C VAL A 75 -3.38 -7.41 -1.90
N MET A 76 -2.68 -8.50 -2.15
CA MET A 76 -1.77 -9.06 -1.16
C MET A 76 -0.39 -8.41 -1.30
N VAL A 77 0.10 -7.85 -0.19
CA VAL A 77 1.47 -7.35 -0.03
C VAL A 77 2.22 -8.37 0.81
N GLU A 78 3.33 -8.87 0.28
CA GLU A 78 4.17 -9.82 0.97
C GLU A 78 5.46 -9.14 1.42
N VAL A 79 5.72 -9.18 2.71
CA VAL A 79 7.00 -8.78 3.31
C VAL A 79 7.90 -9.99 3.25
N LEU A 80 8.98 -9.92 2.47
CA LEU A 80 9.90 -11.03 2.23
C LEU A 80 10.95 -11.16 3.33
N SER A 81 11.45 -10.03 3.84
CA SER A 81 12.53 -10.02 4.82
C SER A 81 12.51 -8.75 5.66
N LEU A 82 12.85 -8.90 6.94
CA LEU A 82 13.04 -7.77 7.86
C LEU A 82 14.51 -7.36 8.01
N ASN A 83 15.44 -8.02 7.30
CA ASN A 83 16.89 -7.85 7.54
C ASN A 83 17.40 -6.43 7.26
N ASN A 84 16.76 -5.73 6.31
CA ASN A 84 17.10 -4.35 5.97
C ASN A 84 16.29 -3.32 6.79
N PHE A 85 15.38 -3.78 7.65
CA PHE A 85 14.57 -2.91 8.49
C PHE A 85 15.35 -2.60 9.78
N VAL A 86 15.52 -1.30 10.04
CA VAL A 86 16.04 -0.80 11.30
C VAL A 86 14.91 -0.78 12.34
N THR A 87 15.13 -1.46 13.47
CA THR A 87 14.25 -1.49 14.63
C THR A 87 13.95 -0.08 15.16
N GLY A 88 12.71 0.15 15.61
CA GLY A 88 12.27 1.45 16.15
C GLY A 88 11.88 2.49 15.09
N ARG A 89 11.82 2.10 13.81
CA ARG A 89 11.32 2.96 12.73
C ARG A 89 9.96 2.48 12.25
N THR A 90 9.07 3.43 11.95
CA THR A 90 7.79 3.14 11.30
C THR A 90 7.97 3.25 9.79
N TYR A 91 7.72 2.13 9.10
CA TYR A 91 7.87 2.07 7.66
C TYR A 91 6.52 2.17 6.96
N ILE A 92 6.49 2.94 5.88
CA ILE A 92 5.39 2.95 4.94
C ILE A 92 5.87 2.14 3.71
N PRO A 93 5.24 0.99 3.40
CA PRO A 93 5.59 0.18 2.23
C PRO A 93 5.35 0.89 0.88
N GLY A 94 4.88 2.13 0.92
CA GLY A 94 4.59 2.98 -0.23
C GLY A 94 3.23 3.63 -0.04
N ASN A 95 3.09 4.89 -0.46
CA ASN A 95 1.77 5.47 -0.66
C ASN A 95 1.27 5.04 -2.03
N TYR A 96 0.10 4.43 -2.09
CA TYR A 96 -0.46 3.90 -3.32
C TYR A 96 -1.14 5.02 -4.11
N LYS A 97 -0.51 5.46 -5.19
CA LYS A 97 -1.10 6.46 -6.08
C LYS A 97 -2.24 5.83 -6.87
N LYS A 98 -3.48 6.14 -6.50
CA LYS A 98 -4.68 5.78 -7.25
C LYS A 98 -4.63 6.44 -8.64
N ARG A 99 -4.27 5.69 -9.68
CA ARG A 99 -4.52 6.08 -11.06
C ARG A 99 -5.84 5.43 -11.49
N ASN A 100 -6.92 6.20 -11.50
CA ASN A 100 -8.14 5.80 -12.19
C ASN A 100 -7.89 5.94 -13.69
N ARG A 101 -7.98 4.84 -14.44
CA ARG A 101 -8.30 4.90 -15.87
C ARG A 101 -9.82 4.84 -15.97
N ALA A 102 -10.41 5.96 -16.39
CA ALA A 102 -11.80 6.02 -16.83
C ALA A 102 -11.90 5.53 -18.28
#